data_AF-A0A258B3H6-F1
#
_entry.id   AF-A0A258B3H6-F1
#
_cell.length_a   1.000
_cell.length_b   1.000
_cell.length_c   1.000
_cell.angle_alpha   90.00
_cell.angle_beta   90.00
_cell.angle_gamma   90.00
#
_symmetry.space_group_name_H-M   'P 1'
#
loop_
_entity.id
_entity.type
_entity.pdbx_description
1 polymer ?
#
loop_
_entity_poly.entity_id
_entity_poly.type
_entity_poly.pdbx_seq_one_letter_code
_entity_poly.pdbx_strand_id
1 'polypeptide(L)'
;MKSFITFLTILVLSFSLSAADTATKKKSPEKPSATVEALANTLTVPQRAQLLALLNEGDLVALMAIPGIGEVRAKAIQKVRPLADVSQVVNADGIGEGTFAQMVDYAKAGFQPPEKKAPSAKKKSTPEKTVSKDAK
;
A
#
# COMPACT_ATOMS: atom_id res chain seq x y z
N MET A 1 30.92 45.82 -20.91
CA MET A 1 29.56 46.18 -21.40
C MET A 1 28.60 45.66 -20.33
N LYS A 2 28.21 46.52 -19.39
CA LYS A 2 26.88 47.17 -19.32
C LYS A 2 25.78 46.12 -19.04
N SER A 3 25.65 45.71 -17.78
CA SER A 3 24.53 46.10 -16.90
C SER A 3 23.17 45.73 -17.48
N PHE A 4 22.75 44.49 -17.25
CA PHE A 4 21.37 44.06 -17.50
C PHE A 4 20.49 44.43 -16.30
N ILE A 5 19.97 45.65 -16.37
CA ILE A 5 18.55 45.99 -16.26
C ILE A 5 17.80 45.29 -15.11
N THR A 6 17.82 45.99 -13.99
CA THR A 6 16.67 46.35 -13.15
C THR A 6 15.37 45.57 -13.39
N PHE A 7 15.07 44.74 -12.39
CA PHE A 7 13.78 44.11 -12.12
C PHE A 7 12.63 45.13 -12.21
N LEU A 8 11.82 44.98 -13.25
CA LEU A 8 10.60 45.72 -13.52
C LEU A 8 9.50 45.24 -12.56
N THR A 9 9.18 46.10 -11.61
CA THR A 9 8.06 46.06 -10.66
C THR A 9 6.70 46.15 -11.35
N ILE A 10 5.98 45.02 -11.45
CA ILE A 10 4.58 44.91 -11.91
C ILE A 10 4.08 43.61 -11.26
N LEU A 11 2.97 43.46 -10.52
CA LEU A 11 1.74 44.21 -10.32
C LEU A 11 1.07 43.60 -9.08
N VAL A 12 0.78 44.40 -8.05
CA VAL A 12 -0.14 43.98 -6.99
C VAL A 12 -1.55 44.03 -7.59
N LEU A 13 -2.10 42.86 -7.93
CA LEU A 13 -3.51 42.75 -8.29
C LEU A 13 -4.27 42.08 -7.15
N SER A 14 -4.91 42.94 -6.37
CA SER A 14 -5.96 42.60 -5.42
C SER A 14 -7.10 41.86 -6.13
N PHE A 15 -7.16 40.55 -5.97
CA PHE A 15 -8.37 39.78 -6.27
C PHE A 15 -9.06 39.42 -4.95
N SER A 16 -9.98 40.29 -4.55
CA SER A 16 -11.08 39.92 -3.66
C SER A 16 -12.17 39.29 -4.52
N LEU A 17 -12.51 38.01 -4.30
CA LEU A 17 -13.87 37.53 -4.01
C LEU A 17 -13.90 35.99 -4.00
N SER A 18 -14.41 35.40 -2.92
CA SER A 18 -15.67 34.65 -2.92
C SER A 18 -15.72 33.75 -1.69
N ALA A 19 -16.59 34.09 -0.76
CA ALA A 19 -17.04 33.19 0.29
C ALA A 19 -18.05 32.21 -0.35
N ALA A 20 -17.68 30.94 -0.40
CA ALA A 20 -18.60 29.83 -0.59
C ALA A 20 -18.20 28.72 0.37
N ASP A 21 -18.97 28.62 1.46
CA ASP A 21 -19.03 27.46 2.33
C ASP A 21 -19.31 26.20 1.51
N THR A 22 -18.32 25.31 1.41
CA THR A 22 -18.54 23.86 1.47
C THR A 22 -17.34 23.18 2.10
N ALA A 23 -17.63 22.39 3.12
CA ALA A 23 -16.73 21.48 3.80
C ALA A 23 -15.91 20.63 2.82
N THR A 24 -14.58 20.62 2.98
CA THR A 24 -13.75 19.40 2.94
C THR A 24 -12.33 19.74 3.38
N LYS A 25 -12.07 19.44 4.66
CA LYS A 25 -10.85 18.84 5.18
C LYS A 25 -9.67 18.81 4.19
N LYS A 26 -8.73 19.75 4.33
CA LYS A 26 -7.38 19.68 3.75
C LYS A 26 -6.79 18.29 4.04
N LYS A 27 -6.84 17.43 3.03
CA LYS A 27 -6.17 16.13 2.99
C LYS A 27 -4.70 16.41 2.74
N SER A 28 -3.99 16.76 3.82
CA SER A 28 -2.55 16.55 3.93
C SER A 28 -2.25 15.10 3.51
N PRO A 29 -1.10 14.81 2.88
CA PRO A 29 -0.79 13.46 2.44
C PRO A 29 -0.96 12.53 3.64
N GLU A 30 -1.88 11.57 3.52
CA GLU A 30 -2.28 10.67 4.59
C GLU A 30 -1.05 9.90 5.05
N LYS A 31 -0.47 10.38 6.15
CA LYS A 31 0.48 9.63 6.93
C LYS A 31 -0.18 8.29 7.27
N PRO A 32 0.50 7.15 7.08
CA PRO A 32 -0.05 5.85 7.44
C PRO A 32 -0.62 5.90 8.86
N SER A 33 -1.81 5.32 9.04
CA SER A 33 -2.53 5.26 10.33
C SER A 33 -1.57 4.92 11.47
N ALA A 34 -1.74 5.52 12.65
CA ALA A 34 -0.81 5.35 13.79
C ALA A 34 -0.57 3.88 14.14
N THR A 35 -1.56 3.01 13.91
CA THR A 35 -1.46 1.55 14.06
C THR A 35 -0.44 0.94 13.11
N VAL A 36 -0.42 1.37 11.84
CA VAL A 36 0.51 0.90 10.81
C VAL A 36 1.94 1.30 11.18
N GLU A 37 2.14 2.54 11.61
CA GLU A 37 3.48 2.99 12.04
C GLU A 37 3.95 2.24 13.29
N ALA A 38 3.06 1.98 14.26
CA ALA A 38 3.39 1.19 15.43
C ALA A 38 3.83 -0.24 15.05
N LEU A 39 3.10 -0.89 14.13
CA LEU A 39 3.45 -2.22 13.61
C LEU A 39 4.80 -2.19 12.87
N ALA A 40 5.06 -1.18 12.04
CA ALA A 40 6.33 -1.03 11.34
C ALA A 40 7.52 -0.88 12.31
N ASN A 41 7.33 -0.16 13.43
CA ASN A 41 8.34 0.01 14.46
C ASN A 41 8.61 -1.25 15.30
N THR A 42 7.76 -2.28 15.19
CA THR A 42 8.05 -3.58 15.82
C THR A 42 9.06 -4.43 15.04
N LEU A 43 9.40 -4.04 13.81
CA LEU A 43 10.41 -4.70 13.00
C LEU A 43 11.80 -4.19 13.34
N THR A 44 12.77 -5.09 13.31
CA THR A 44 14.19 -4.68 13.32
C THR A 44 14.54 -3.95 12.02
N VAL A 45 15.55 -3.08 12.05
CA VAL A 45 16.06 -2.37 10.87
C VAL A 45 16.32 -3.31 9.68
N PRO A 46 17.02 -4.45 9.82
CA PRO A 46 17.24 -5.36 8.70
C PRO A 46 15.95 -5.98 8.17
N GLN A 47 15.01 -6.38 9.05
CA GLN A 47 13.72 -6.95 8.61
C GLN A 47 12.89 -5.93 7.84
N ARG A 48 12.84 -4.68 8.31
CA ARG A 48 12.13 -3.60 7.63
C ARG A 48 12.77 -3.28 6.28
N ALA A 49 14.10 -3.24 6.19
CA ALA A 49 14.81 -3.02 4.93
C ALA A 49 14.57 -4.17 3.93
N GLN A 50 14.62 -5.42 4.39
CA GLN A 50 14.37 -6.59 3.55
C GLN A 50 12.93 -6.63 3.06
N LEU A 51 11.95 -6.33 3.92
CA LEU A 51 10.54 -6.23 3.49
C LEU A 51 10.36 -5.09 2.49
N LEU A 52 10.96 -3.92 2.73
CA LEU A 52 10.88 -2.79 1.80
C LEU A 52 11.47 -3.11 0.43
N ALA A 53 12.64 -3.76 0.40
CA ALA A 53 13.27 -4.23 -0.83
C ALA A 53 12.35 -5.21 -1.58
N LEU A 54 11.80 -6.21 -0.88
CA LEU A 54 10.83 -7.15 -1.46
C LEU A 54 9.61 -6.43 -2.08
N LEU A 55 9.09 -5.40 -1.42
CA LEU A 55 7.93 -4.66 -1.92
C LEU A 55 8.24 -3.79 -3.15
N ASN A 56 9.44 -3.20 -3.20
CA ASN A 56 9.88 -2.37 -4.31
C ASN A 56 10.39 -3.17 -5.52
N GLU A 57 11.06 -4.29 -5.29
CA GLU A 57 11.81 -5.01 -6.32
C GLU A 57 11.21 -6.39 -6.64
N GLY A 58 10.43 -6.97 -5.73
CA GLY A 58 9.86 -8.31 -5.90
C GLY A 58 9.01 -8.44 -7.16
N ASP A 59 9.10 -9.59 -7.82
CA ASP A 59 8.21 -9.96 -8.90
C ASP A 59 6.83 -10.40 -8.36
N LEU A 60 5.90 -10.72 -9.25
CA LEU A 60 4.55 -11.13 -8.84
C LEU A 60 4.57 -12.35 -7.92
N VAL A 61 5.43 -13.32 -8.20
CA VAL A 61 5.50 -14.59 -7.45
C VAL A 61 6.06 -14.35 -6.04
N ALA A 62 7.12 -13.55 -5.93
CA ALA A 62 7.74 -13.19 -4.66
C ALA A 62 6.79 -12.37 -3.77
N LEU A 63 6.01 -11.46 -4.36
CA LEU A 63 4.97 -10.72 -3.62
C LEU A 63 3.84 -11.64 -3.15
N MET A 64 3.44 -12.61 -3.98
CA MET A 64 2.39 -13.57 -3.64
C MET A 64 2.82 -14.59 -2.57
N ALA A 65 4.12 -14.75 -2.32
CA ALA A 65 4.62 -15.55 -1.21
C ALA A 65 4.28 -14.94 0.16
N ILE A 66 3.99 -13.63 0.20
CA ILE A 66 3.61 -12.94 1.43
C ILE A 66 2.19 -13.37 1.83
N PRO A 67 1.97 -13.85 3.07
CA PRO A 67 0.65 -14.26 3.54
C PRO A 67 -0.41 -13.18 3.35
N GLY A 68 -1.54 -13.55 2.74
CA GLY A 68 -2.62 -12.63 2.45
C GLY A 68 -2.44 -11.78 1.18
N ILE A 69 -1.34 -11.92 0.44
CA ILE A 69 -1.12 -11.26 -0.85
C ILE A 69 -1.42 -12.25 -1.98
N GLY A 70 -2.56 -12.07 -2.65
CA GLY A 70 -2.87 -12.73 -3.92
C GLY A 70 -2.46 -11.87 -5.11
N GLU A 71 -2.65 -12.40 -6.33
CA GLU A 71 -2.26 -11.73 -7.59
C GLU A 71 -2.79 -10.28 -7.69
N VAL A 72 -4.04 -10.04 -7.30
CA VAL A 72 -4.66 -8.70 -7.34
C VAL A 72 -3.91 -7.71 -6.45
N ARG A 73 -3.58 -8.11 -5.21
CA ARG A 73 -2.84 -7.28 -4.25
C ARG A 73 -1.38 -7.12 -4.67
N ALA A 74 -0.76 -8.17 -5.21
CA ALA A 74 0.60 -8.09 -5.74
C ALA A 74 0.70 -7.06 -6.88
N LYS A 75 -0.25 -7.06 -7.82
CA LYS A 75 -0.37 -6.03 -8.87
C LYS A 75 -0.63 -4.64 -8.28
N ALA A 76 -1.44 -4.52 -7.24
CA ALA A 76 -1.67 -3.25 -6.56
C ALA A 76 -0.39 -2.69 -5.92
N ILE A 77 0.41 -3.54 -5.27
CA ILE A 77 1.72 -3.17 -4.71
C ILE A 77 2.65 -2.65 -5.81
N GLN A 78 2.71 -3.32 -6.97
CA GLN A 78 3.53 -2.87 -8.10
C GLN A 78 3.15 -1.47 -8.60
N LYS A 79 1.86 -1.12 -8.56
CA LYS A 79 1.36 0.20 -9.01
C LYS A 79 1.75 1.35 -8.09
N VAL A 80 1.95 1.10 -6.79
CA VAL A 80 2.28 2.14 -5.80
C VAL A 80 3.79 2.33 -5.60
N ARG A 81 4.62 1.63 -6.38
CA ARG A 81 6.07 1.83 -6.38
C ARG A 81 6.44 3.22 -6.95
N PRO A 82 7.52 3.84 -6.46
CA PRO A 82 8.42 3.38 -5.39
C PRO A 82 7.90 3.70 -3.98
N LEU A 83 8.11 2.78 -3.05
CA LEU A 83 7.78 2.95 -1.63
C LEU A 83 9.01 3.43 -0.85
N ALA A 84 8.86 4.51 -0.08
CA ALA A 84 9.90 5.02 0.81
C ALA A 84 9.94 4.29 2.17
N ASP A 85 8.82 3.69 2.57
CA ASP A 85 8.62 3.03 3.87
C ASP A 85 7.70 1.82 3.66
N VAL A 86 7.89 0.77 4.46
CA VAL A 86 7.01 -0.41 4.46
C VAL A 86 5.55 -0.03 4.72
N SER A 87 5.32 0.98 5.56
CA SER A 87 4.01 1.48 5.95
C SER A 87 3.22 2.06 4.77
N GLN A 88 3.91 2.53 3.72
CA GLN A 88 3.26 3.11 2.52
C GLN A 88 2.58 2.04 1.66
N VAL A 89 2.82 0.76 1.92
CA VAL A 89 2.18 -0.33 1.19
C VAL A 89 0.66 -0.37 1.39
N VAL A 90 0.15 0.23 2.47
CA VAL A 90 -1.29 0.37 2.73
C VAL A 90 -2.00 1.30 1.75
N ASN A 91 -1.25 2.07 0.95
CA ASN A 91 -1.82 2.85 -0.14
C ASN A 91 -2.17 1.97 -1.36
N ALA A 92 -1.70 0.73 -1.41
CA ALA A 92 -2.07 -0.21 -2.46
C ALA A 92 -3.52 -0.68 -2.26
N ASP A 93 -4.28 -0.73 -3.35
CA ASP A 93 -5.66 -1.20 -3.34
C ASP A 93 -5.81 -2.56 -2.65
N GLY A 94 -6.71 -2.60 -1.66
CA GLY A 94 -7.04 -3.82 -0.93
C GLY A 94 -6.03 -4.22 0.15
N ILE A 95 -5.04 -3.38 0.46
CA ILE A 95 -4.11 -3.58 1.58
C ILE A 95 -4.49 -2.63 2.73
N GLY A 96 -5.08 -3.20 3.78
CA GLY A 96 -5.36 -2.48 5.03
C GLY A 96 -4.45 -2.91 6.16
N GLU A 97 -4.72 -2.39 7.35
CA GLU A 97 -3.97 -2.65 8.59
C GLU A 97 -3.82 -4.15 8.89
N GLY A 98 -4.89 -4.94 8.71
CA GLY A 98 -4.87 -6.38 8.95
C GLY A 98 -4.04 -7.18 7.95
N THR A 99 -3.93 -6.71 6.70
CA THR A 99 -3.02 -7.31 5.72
C THR A 99 -1.59 -6.91 6.04
N PHE A 100 -1.34 -5.63 6.36
CA PHE A 100 -0.03 -5.14 6.76
C PHE A 100 0.52 -5.88 8.00
N ALA A 101 -0.32 -6.16 8.99
CA ALA A 101 0.07 -6.95 10.16
C ALA A 101 0.62 -8.34 9.78
N GLN A 102 0.00 -9.03 8.82
CA GLN A 102 0.48 -10.33 8.33
C GLN A 102 1.85 -10.21 7.64
N MET A 103 2.10 -9.11 6.94
CA MET A 103 3.40 -8.83 6.31
C MET A 103 4.49 -8.61 7.36
N VAL A 104 4.15 -7.91 8.45
CA VAL A 104 5.04 -7.70 9.60
C VAL A 104 5.35 -9.04 10.29
N ASP A 105 4.35 -9.89 10.51
CA ASP A 105 4.56 -11.20 11.11
C ASP A 105 5.40 -12.12 10.21
N TYR A 106 5.19 -12.06 8.89
CA TYR A 106 6.03 -12.76 7.91
C TYR A 106 7.49 -12.31 7.95
N ALA A 107 7.74 -11.00 8.06
CA ALA A 107 9.09 -10.46 8.21
C ALA A 107 9.73 -10.86 9.54
N LYS A 108 8.96 -10.89 10.64
CA LYS A 108 9.43 -11.40 11.95
C LYS A 108 9.76 -12.88 11.91
N ALA A 109 9.01 -13.67 11.16
CA ALA A 109 9.25 -15.08 10.94
C ALA A 109 10.43 -15.38 10.01
N GLY A 110 11.11 -14.35 9.49
CA GLY A 110 12.30 -14.49 8.65
C GLY A 110 11.99 -14.84 7.20
N PHE A 111 10.84 -14.42 6.67
CA PHE A 111 10.44 -14.62 5.27
C PHE A 111 10.36 -16.10 4.87
N GLN A 112 10.08 -16.97 5.84
CA GLN A 112 9.88 -18.38 5.57
C GLN A 112 8.54 -18.56 4.86
N PRO A 113 8.50 -19.27 3.72
CA PRO A 113 7.24 -19.68 3.12
C PRO A 113 6.38 -20.36 4.19
N PRO A 114 5.06 -20.21 4.16
CA PRO A 114 4.19 -20.87 5.14
C PRO A 114 4.26 -22.40 4.97
N GLU A 115 5.26 -23.03 5.59
CA GLU A 115 5.35 -24.47 5.72
C GLU A 115 4.31 -24.92 6.74
N LYS A 116 3.16 -25.38 6.23
CA LYS A 116 2.28 -26.40 6.84
C LYS A 116 1.96 -26.28 8.34
N LYS A 117 1.73 -25.07 8.86
CA LYS A 117 0.95 -24.91 10.11
C LYS A 117 -0.47 -24.44 9.79
N ALA A 118 -1.29 -25.36 9.31
CA ALA A 118 -2.75 -25.26 9.46
C ALA A 118 -3.08 -25.54 10.94
N PRO A 119 -3.99 -24.77 11.57
CA PRO A 119 -5.38 -24.74 11.14
C PRO A 119 -6.05 -23.36 11.20
N SER A 120 -6.45 -22.85 10.04
CA SER A 120 -7.64 -22.00 9.92
C SER A 120 -8.70 -22.76 9.12
N ALA A 121 -9.24 -23.80 9.74
CA ALA A 121 -10.48 -24.43 9.33
C ALA A 121 -11.62 -23.86 10.17
N LYS A 122 -12.32 -22.84 9.64
CA LYS A 122 -13.76 -22.67 9.86
C LYS A 122 -14.44 -22.36 8.52
N LYS A 123 -14.86 -23.45 7.86
CA LYS A 123 -16.11 -23.68 7.11
C LYS A 123 -16.83 -22.42 6.60
N LYS A 124 -17.14 -22.37 5.30
CA LYS A 124 -18.39 -22.95 4.74
C LYS A 124 -18.54 -22.68 3.22
N SER A 125 -18.48 -23.76 2.44
CA SER A 125 -19.30 -24.06 1.25
C SER A 125 -19.04 -23.36 -0.10
N THR A 126 -18.27 -24.05 -0.95
CA THR A 126 -18.62 -24.34 -2.36
C THR A 126 -19.96 -25.10 -2.42
N PRO A 127 -20.76 -25.03 -3.51
CA PRO A 127 -20.42 -25.63 -4.81
C PRO A 127 -20.72 -24.68 -6.00
N GLU A 128 -19.78 -24.49 -6.94
CA GLU A 128 -19.61 -25.35 -8.12
C GLU A 128 -20.94 -25.67 -8.82
N LYS A 129 -21.32 -24.83 -9.79
CA LYS A 129 -22.39 -25.12 -10.74
C LYS A 129 -21.77 -25.74 -11.99
N THR A 130 -21.46 -27.04 -11.90
CA THR A 130 -21.32 -27.92 -13.06
C THR A 130 -22.71 -28.52 -13.32
N VAL A 131 -23.41 -28.07 -14.36
CA VAL A 131 -24.44 -28.88 -15.01
C VAL A 131 -24.21 -28.78 -16.51
N SER A 132 -23.48 -29.78 -17.00
CA SER A 132 -23.47 -30.18 -18.39
C SER A 132 -24.80 -30.84 -18.73
N LYS A 133 -25.41 -30.39 -19.83
CA LYS A 133 -25.87 -31.22 -20.96
C LYS A 133 -26.83 -32.39 -20.66
N ASP A 134 -28.10 -32.19 -20.98
CA ASP A 134 -28.99 -33.27 -21.39
C ASP A 134 -29.67 -32.94 -22.73
N ALA A 135 -29.48 -33.86 -23.66
CA ALA A 135 -30.13 -33.94 -24.95
C ALA A 135 -31.22 -35.00 -24.83
N LYS A 136 -32.46 -34.65 -25.21
CA LYS A 136 -33.35 -35.52 -25.98
C LYS A 136 -34.52 -34.72 -26.54
#